data_AF-A0A3B8XM88-F1
#
_entry.id   AF-A0A3B8XM88-F1
#
_cell.length_a   1.000
_cell.length_b   1.000
_cell.length_c   1.000
_cell.angle_alpha   90.00
_cell.angle_beta   90.00
_cell.angle_gamma   90.00
#
_symmetry.space_group_name_H-M   'P 1'
#
loop_
_entity.id
_entity.type
_entity.pdbx_description
1 polymer ?
#
loop_
_entity_poly.entity_id
_entity_poly.type
_entity_poly.pdbx_seq_one_letter_code
_entity_poly.pdbx_strand_id
1 'polypeptide(L)'
;IRVFQGEREMAADNKLLGQFDLVGIPPAPRGVPQIEVAFDIDANGIVNVSAKDKATGKEQTIRIEASGGLSEADIEKMVKDAEAHAEEDKKRREEVETRNHAEALVNATEKTLSENADKIG
;
A
#
# COMPACT_ATOMS: atom_id res chain seq x y z
N ILE A 1 5.39 5.32 -1.94
CA ILE A 1 5.30 4.13 -1.05
C ILE A 1 5.26 4.61 0.39
N ARG A 2 4.29 4.14 1.18
CA ARG A 2 4.09 4.54 2.58
C ARG A 2 4.17 3.29 3.45
N VAL A 3 4.93 3.37 4.54
CA VAL A 3 5.20 2.24 5.44
C VAL A 3 4.51 2.52 6.78
N PHE A 4 3.71 1.57 7.25
CA PHE A 4 2.94 1.68 8.48
C PHE A 4 3.22 0.49 9.40
N GLN A 5 2.99 0.68 10.70
CA GLN A 5 3.05 -0.35 11.73
C GLN A 5 1.76 -0.36 12.54
N GLY A 6 1.12 -1.52 12.65
CA GLY A 6 -0.09 -1.74 13.44
C GLY A 6 -0.89 -2.95 12.94
N GLU A 7 -1.92 -3.31 13.71
CA GLU A 7 -2.75 -4.51 13.50
C GLU A 7 -4.12 -4.21 12.87
N ARG A 8 -4.44 -2.93 12.63
CA ARG A 8 -5.73 -2.54 12.03
C ARG A 8 -5.71 -2.65 10.52
N GLU A 9 -6.85 -2.96 9.91
CA GLU A 9 -6.93 -3.17 8.45
C GLU A 9 -6.70 -1.87 7.66
N MET A 10 -7.07 -0.73 8.24
CA MET A 10 -7.02 0.56 7.56
C MET A 10 -5.72 1.31 7.88
N ALA A 11 -4.99 1.72 6.83
CA ALA A 11 -3.70 2.41 6.98
C ALA A 11 -3.78 3.72 7.78
N ALA A 12 -4.93 4.41 7.75
CA ALA A 12 -5.14 5.66 8.51
C ALA A 12 -5.14 5.45 10.03
N ASP A 13 -5.44 4.23 10.47
CA ASP A 13 -5.54 3.85 11.87
C ASP A 13 -4.24 3.22 12.41
N ASN A 14 -3.20 3.13 11.57
CA ASN A 14 -1.89 2.59 11.91
C ASN A 14 -0.82 3.68 12.03
N LYS A 15 0.29 3.37 12.70
CA LYS A 15 1.42 4.31 12.88
C LYS A 15 2.21 4.42 11.58
N LEU A 16 2.31 5.61 10.99
CA LEU A 16 3.21 5.87 9.86
C LEU A 16 4.66 5.83 10.33
N LEU A 17 5.46 4.97 9.70
CA LEU A 17 6.89 4.84 9.97
C LEU A 17 7.74 5.65 8.99
N GLY A 18 7.29 5.78 7.74
CA GLY A 18 8.01 6.50 6.71
C GLY A 18 7.30 6.51 5.37
N GLN A 19 7.73 7.41 4.49
CA GLN A 19 7.25 7.49 3.12
C GLN A 19 8.40 7.87 2.20
N PHE A 20 8.40 7.29 1.01
CA PHE A 20 9.31 7.65 -0.06
C PHE A 20 8.65 7.41 -1.41
N ASP A 21 9.10 8.16 -2.41
CA ASP A 21 8.56 8.07 -3.76
C ASP A 21 9.52 7.29 -4.66
N LEU A 22 9.00 6.28 -5.35
CA LEU A 22 9.74 5.58 -6.39
C LEU A 22 9.64 6.40 -7.68
N VAL A 23 10.68 7.21 -7.93
CA VAL A 23 10.73 8.12 -9.07
C VAL A 23 11.30 7.47 -10.32
N GLY A 24 10.87 7.96 -11.48
CA GLY A 24 11.44 7.56 -12.77
C GLY A 24 10.93 6.24 -13.32
N ILE A 25 9.72 5.82 -12.91
CA ILE A 25 8.98 4.73 -13.54
C ILE A 25 8.47 5.23 -14.90
N PRO A 26 8.77 4.54 -16.01
CA PRO A 26 8.28 4.93 -17.33
C PRO A 26 6.75 4.82 -17.40
N PRO A 27 6.07 5.70 -18.17
CA PRO A 27 4.64 5.56 -18.40
C PRO A 27 4.31 4.18 -18.97
N ALA A 28 3.42 3.46 -18.31
CA ALA A 28 2.98 2.14 -18.74
C ALA A 28 1.49 1.97 -18.43
N PRO A 29 0.79 1.08 -19.16
CA PRO A 29 -0.60 0.76 -18.84
C PRO A 29 -0.75 0.29 -17.39
N ARG A 30 -1.90 0.58 -16.79
CA ARG A 30 -2.22 0.16 -15.42
C ARG A 30 -2.07 -1.36 -15.28
N GLY A 31 -1.37 -1.80 -14.24
CA GLY A 31 -1.10 -3.23 -13.97
C GLY A 31 0.13 -3.80 -14.67
N VAL A 32 0.84 -3.03 -15.51
CA VAL A 32 2.09 -3.46 -16.16
C VAL A 32 3.33 -3.23 -15.29
N PRO A 33 3.52 -2.07 -14.61
CA PRO A 33 4.66 -1.87 -13.72
C PRO A 33 4.68 -2.91 -12.59
N GLN A 34 5.81 -3.60 -12.46
CA GLN A 34 6.03 -4.56 -11.37
C GLN A 34 6.99 -3.94 -10.37
N ILE A 35 6.44 -3.55 -9.21
CA ILE A 35 7.23 -2.99 -8.11
C ILE A 35 7.43 -4.09 -7.08
N GLU A 36 8.68 -4.49 -6.88
CA GLU A 36 9.09 -5.43 -5.84
C GLU A 36 9.44 -4.63 -4.59
N VAL A 37 8.77 -4.91 -3.47
CA VAL A 37 9.04 -4.26 -2.19
C VAL A 37 9.60 -5.31 -1.24
N ALA A 38 10.77 -5.04 -0.67
CA ALA A 38 11.42 -5.90 0.31
C ALA A 38 11.51 -5.18 1.66
N PHE A 39 11.22 -5.92 2.73
CA PHE A 39 11.33 -5.46 4.11
C PHE A 39 12.40 -6.31 4.79
N ASP A 40 13.45 -5.65 5.27
CA ASP A 40 14.52 -6.26 6.03
C ASP A 40 14.51 -5.66 7.44
N ILE A 41 14.41 -6.52 8.45
CA ILE A 41 14.35 -6.11 9.86
C ILE A 41 15.57 -6.70 10.53
N ASP A 42 16.43 -5.84 11.06
CA ASP A 42 17.64 -6.27 11.75
C ASP A 42 17.38 -6.60 13.24
N ALA A 43 18.38 -7.20 13.89
CA ALA A 43 18.31 -7.54 15.32
C ALA A 43 18.23 -6.31 16.25
N ASN A 44 18.49 -5.10 15.73
CA ASN A 44 18.36 -3.85 16.47
C ASN A 44 16.97 -3.21 16.30
N GLY A 45 16.07 -3.82 15.52
CA GLY A 45 14.75 -3.30 15.22
C GLY A 45 14.75 -2.18 14.17
N ILE A 46 15.82 -2.05 13.39
CA ILE A 46 15.89 -1.12 12.26
C ILE A 46 15.24 -1.79 11.06
N VAL A 47 14.29 -1.09 10.46
CA VAL A 47 13.56 -1.59 9.28
C VAL A 47 14.14 -0.93 8.03
N ASN A 48 14.77 -1.72 7.18
CA ASN A 48 15.18 -1.31 5.86
C ASN A 48 14.07 -1.70 4.88
N VAL A 49 13.48 -0.70 4.21
CA VAL A 49 12.46 -0.93 3.19
C VAL A 49 13.04 -0.53 1.85
N SER A 50 13.16 -1.48 0.94
CA SER A 50 13.54 -1.21 -0.45
C SER A 50 12.38 -1.46 -1.39
N ALA A 51 12.29 -0.65 -2.44
CA ALA A 51 11.34 -0.83 -3.52
C ALA A 51 12.04 -0.70 -4.86
N LYS A 52 11.89 -1.72 -5.71
CA LYS A 52 12.55 -1.84 -6.99
C LYS A 52 11.53 -2.04 -8.10
N ASP A 53 11.62 -1.22 -9.14
CA ASP A 53 10.91 -1.47 -10.40
C ASP A 53 11.66 -2.59 -11.17
N LYS A 54 10.99 -3.71 -11.42
CA LYS A 54 11.60 -4.86 -12.10
C LYS A 54 11.91 -4.58 -13.57
N ALA A 55 11.24 -3.62 -14.21
CA ALA A 55 11.47 -3.29 -15.62
C ALA A 55 12.72 -2.44 -15.81
N THR A 56 12.91 -1.42 -14.97
CA THR A 56 14.05 -0.49 -15.09
C THR A 56 15.22 -0.82 -14.17
N GLY A 57 15.00 -1.66 -13.16
CA GLY A 57 15.98 -1.93 -12.11
C GLY A 57 16.19 -0.76 -11.14
N LYS A 58 15.45 0.34 -11.30
CA LYS A 58 15.53 1.49 -10.38
C LYS A 58 15.02 1.07 -9.01
N GLU A 59 15.80 1.41 -7.99
CA GLU A 59 15.52 1.07 -6.61
C GLU A 59 15.55 2.33 -5.76
N GLN A 60 14.67 2.37 -4.76
CA GLN A 60 14.71 3.34 -3.68
C GLN A 60 14.64 2.60 -2.36
N THR A 61 15.51 2.97 -1.44
CA THR A 61 15.60 2.35 -0.12
C THR A 61 15.51 3.42 0.95
N ILE A 62 14.75 3.13 1.99
CA ILE A 62 14.73 3.92 3.21
C ILE A 62 15.14 3.06 4.39
N ARG A 63 15.89 3.68 5.29
CA ARG A 63 16.17 3.12 6.61
C ARG A 63 15.26 3.80 7.61
N ILE A 64 14.41 3.01 8.24
CA ILE A 64 13.52 3.46 9.30
C ILE A 64 14.18 3.02 10.60
N GLU A 65 14.83 3.96 11.26
CA GLU A 65 15.32 3.77 12.62
C GLU A 65 14.11 3.81 13.54
N ALA A 66 13.86 2.73 14.28
CA ALA A 66 12.81 2.71 15.29
C ALA A 66 13.18 3.74 16.37
N SER A 67 12.66 4.96 16.25
CA SER A 67 12.89 6.07 17.17
C SER A 67 12.12 5.90 18.49
N GLY A 68 12.25 4.72 19.12
CA GLY A 68 11.32 4.21 20.12
C GLY A 68 10.24 3.36 19.44
N GLY A 69 10.47 2.05 19.39
CA GLY A 69 9.44 1.08 19.00
C GLY A 69 8.19 1.19 19.89
N LEU A 70 7.13 0.47 19.52
CA LEU A 70 5.95 0.35 20.38
C LEU A 70 6.37 -0.32 21.70
N SER A 71 5.97 0.25 22.83
CA SER A 71 6.13 -0.46 24.10
C SER A 71 5.21 -1.67 24.13
N GLU A 72 5.49 -2.66 24.99
CA GLU A 72 4.65 -3.85 25.14
C GLU A 72 3.19 -3.47 25.48
N ALA A 73 3.01 -2.41 26.28
CA ALA A 73 1.70 -1.84 26.59
C ALA A 73 1.00 -1.21 25.36
N ASP A 74 1.76 -0.56 24.47
CA ASP A 74 1.21 -0.02 23.22
C ASP A 74 0.81 -1.15 22.27
N ILE A 75 1.61 -2.22 22.19
CA ILE A 75 1.31 -3.41 21.38
C ILE A 75 0.02 -4.05 21.86
N GLU A 76 -0.11 -4.34 23.16
CA GLU A 76 -1.33 -4.92 23.71
C GLU A 76 -2.56 -4.04 23.47
N LYS A 77 -2.39 -2.72 23.61
CA LYS A 77 -3.47 -1.77 23.33
C LYS A 77 -3.87 -1.82 21.86
N MET A 78 -2.91 -1.82 20.93
CA MET A 78 -3.21 -1.89 19.49
C MET A 78 -3.91 -3.20 19.10
N VAL A 79 -3.53 -4.33 19.72
CA VAL A 79 -4.21 -5.62 19.51
C VAL A 79 -5.65 -5.56 20.01
N LYS A 80 -5.88 -5.06 21.24
CA LYS A 80 -7.23 -4.92 21.79
C LYS A 80 -8.10 -3.96 20.98
N ASP A 81 -7.53 -2.84 20.55
CA ASP A 81 -8.21 -1.86 19.71
C ASP A 81 -8.57 -2.51 18.35
N ALA A 82 -7.66 -3.28 17.74
CA ALA A 82 -7.93 -3.99 16.49
C ALA A 82 -9.05 -5.03 16.66
N GLU A 83 -9.07 -5.80 17.75
CA GLU A 83 -10.15 -6.74 18.05
C GLU A 83 -11.50 -6.03 18.25
N ALA A 84 -11.51 -4.93 19.00
CA ALA A 84 -12.72 -4.15 19.26
C ALA A 84 -13.29 -3.49 17.99
N HIS A 85 -12.42 -3.10 17.06
CA HIS A 85 -12.79 -2.45 15.80
C HIS A 85 -12.90 -3.41 14.62
N ALA A 86 -12.73 -4.73 14.81
CA ALA A 86 -12.68 -5.70 13.71
C ALA A 86 -13.92 -5.67 12.79
N GLU A 87 -15.13 -5.58 13.36
CA GLU A 87 -16.39 -5.47 12.58
C GLU A 87 -16.48 -4.15 11.81
N GLU A 88 -16.04 -3.04 12.42
CA GLU A 88 -16.04 -1.72 11.80
C GLU A 88 -15.02 -1.65 10.65
N ASP A 89 -13.80 -2.14 10.91
CA ASP A 89 -12.71 -2.19 9.95
C ASP A 89 -13.09 -3.07 8.76
N LYS A 90 -13.71 -4.23 9.00
CA LYS A 90 -14.23 -5.10 7.94
C LYS A 90 -15.26 -4.37 7.07
N LYS A 91 -16.21 -3.66 7.67
CA LYS A 91 -17.23 -2.91 6.91
C LYS A 91 -16.59 -1.80 6.07
N ARG A 92 -15.64 -1.05 6.63
CA ARG A 92 -14.90 0.00 5.91
C ARG A 92 -14.08 -0.60 4.77
N ARG A 93 -13.44 -1.74 5.00
CA ARG A 93 -12.69 -2.47 3.99
C ARG A 93 -13.60 -2.92 2.84
N GLU A 94 -14.74 -3.50 3.13
CA GLU A 94 -15.73 -3.90 2.11
C GLU A 94 -16.21 -2.71 1.27
N GLU A 95 -16.47 -1.55 1.91
CA GLU A 95 -16.85 -0.32 1.20
C GLU A 95 -15.72 0.16 0.26
N VAL A 96 -14.48 0.18 0.75
CA VAL A 96 -13.32 0.59 -0.03
C VAL A 96 -13.02 -0.40 -1.17
N GLU A 97 -13.10 -1.70 -0.93
CA GLU A 97 -12.93 -2.73 -1.96
C GLU A 97 -14.01 -2.61 -3.03
N THR A 98 -15.28 -2.38 -2.64
CA THR A 98 -16.38 -2.15 -3.57
C THR A 98 -16.13 -0.91 -4.42
N ARG A 99 -15.70 0.20 -3.80
CA ARG A 99 -15.37 1.44 -4.52
C ARG A 99 -14.22 1.21 -5.51
N ASN A 100 -13.14 0.56 -5.09
CA ASN A 100 -12.00 0.27 -5.94
C ASN A 100 -12.38 -0.65 -7.11
N HIS A 101 -13.28 -1.61 -6.89
CA HIS A 101 -13.80 -2.48 -7.94
C HIS A 101 -14.67 -1.70 -8.94
N ALA A 102 -15.57 -0.84 -8.45
CA ALA A 102 -16.39 0.02 -9.29
C ALA A 102 -15.54 0.98 -10.13
N GLU A 103 -14.53 1.63 -9.54
CA GLU A 103 -13.59 2.48 -10.27
C GLU A 103 -12.81 1.68 -11.32
N ALA A 104 -12.36 0.47 -10.99
CA ALA A 104 -11.67 -0.39 -11.94
C ALA A 104 -12.59 -0.76 -13.13
N LEU A 105 -13.87 -1.05 -12.87
CA LEU A 105 -14.86 -1.37 -13.89
C LEU A 105 -15.13 -0.16 -14.80
N VAL A 106 -15.34 1.03 -14.23
CA VAL A 106 -15.56 2.27 -14.98
C VAL A 106 -14.39 2.53 -15.93
N ASN A 107 -13.16 2.49 -15.42
CA ASN A 107 -11.96 2.68 -16.24
C ASN A 107 -11.85 1.63 -17.36
N ALA A 108 -12.19 0.37 -17.09
CA ALA A 108 -12.16 -0.69 -18.09
C ALA A 108 -13.23 -0.46 -19.19
N THR A 109 -14.43 -0.02 -18.81
CA THR A 109 -15.50 0.31 -19.75
C THR A 109 -15.14 1.53 -20.59
N GLU A 110 -14.61 2.60 -20.00
CA GLU A 110 -14.15 3.80 -20.71
C GLU A 110 -13.05 3.46 -21.72
N LYS A 111 -12.06 2.64 -21.33
CA LYS A 111 -11.02 2.16 -22.23
C LYS A 111 -11.61 1.37 -23.39
N THR A 112 -12.53 0.44 -23.11
CA THR A 112 -13.20 -0.37 -24.14
C THR A 112 -13.99 0.50 -25.11
N LEU A 113 -14.69 1.52 -24.61
CA LEU A 113 -15.46 2.44 -25.44
C LEU A 113 -14.53 3.28 -26.34
N SER A 114 -13.44 3.80 -25.79
CA SER A 114 -12.45 4.56 -26.56
C SER A 114 -11.78 3.71 -27.65
N GLU A 115 -11.41 2.46 -27.36
CA GLU A 115 -10.78 1.56 -28.33
C GLU A 115 -11.73 1.11 -29.45
N ASN A 116 -13.05 1.12 -29.20
CA ASN A 116 -14.06 0.76 -30.19
C ASN A 116 -14.71 1.98 -30.86
N ALA A 117 -14.50 3.20 -30.37
CA ALA A 117 -15.03 4.42 -30.98
C ALA A 117 -14.54 4.58 -32.44
N ASP A 118 -13.28 4.23 -32.72
CA ASP A 118 -12.71 4.25 -34.08
C ASP A 118 -13.24 3.14 -35.00
N LYS A 119 -13.92 2.12 -34.44
CA LYS A 119 -14.51 1.00 -35.22
C LYS A 119 -16.03 1.13 -35.44
N ILE A 120 -16.67 2.06 -34.74
CA ILE A 120 -18.12 2.31 -34.81
C ILE A 120 -18.44 3.55 -35.68
N GLY A 121 -17.41 4.24 -36.20
CA GLY A 121 -17.52 5.34 -37.17
C GLY A 121 -17.37 4.92 -38.62
#